data_AF-A0A3Q8RMV2-F1
#
_entry.id   AF-A0A3Q8RMV2-F1
#
_cell.length_a   1.000
_cell.length_b   1.000
_cell.length_c   1.000
_cell.angle_alpha   90.00
_cell.angle_beta   90.00
_cell.angle_gamma   90.00
#
_symmetry.space_group_name_H-M   'P 1'
#
loop_
_entity.id
_entity.type
_entity.pdbx_description
1 polymer ?
#
loop_
_entity_poly.entity_id
_entity_poly.type
_entity_poly.pdbx_seq_one_letter_code
_entity_poly.pdbx_strand_id
1 'polypeptide(L)'
;MKHLLLLSIKAYWKFKPKNKPARCIFRKSCSHYVYEETKRKGLLAGAKALKYRFKNCTYGYELYLNPISKKKQMLLKNGEVLEEEEIAKRLLY
;
A
#
# COMPACT_ATOMS: atom_id res chain seq x y z
N MET A 1 15.65 13.88 11.05
CA MET A 1 14.60 13.23 11.87
C MET A 1 13.88 12.03 11.21
N LYS A 2 14.14 11.66 9.94
CA LYS A 2 13.50 10.48 9.30
C LYS A 2 14.01 9.11 9.79
N HIS A 3 15.18 9.07 10.41
CA HIS A 3 15.85 7.81 10.77
C HIS A 3 15.11 6.98 11.81
N LEU A 4 14.46 7.61 12.81
CA LEU A 4 13.71 6.87 13.84
C LEU A 4 12.56 6.07 13.22
N LEU A 5 11.79 6.68 12.32
CA LEU A 5 10.71 6.00 11.59
C LEU A 5 11.24 4.88 10.67
N LEU A 6 12.37 5.12 9.99
CA LEU A 6 12.98 4.09 9.15
C LEU A 6 13.50 2.91 10.00
N LEU A 7 14.06 3.17 11.17
CA LEU A 7 14.54 2.15 12.11
C LEU A 7 13.38 1.34 12.70
N SER A 8 12.29 1.99 13.10
CA SER A 8 11.11 1.28 13.62
C SER A 8 10.47 0.37 12.57
N ILE A 9 10.40 0.80 11.31
CA ILE A 9 9.91 -0.04 10.20
C ILE A 9 10.85 -1.24 9.96
N LYS A 10 12.17 -1.03 9.97
CA LYS A 10 13.15 -2.12 9.84
C LYS A 10 13.06 -3.12 10.99
N ALA A 11 12.92 -2.63 12.23
CA ALA A 11 12.72 -3.49 13.39
C ALA A 11 11.45 -4.33 13.23
N TYR A 12 10.34 -3.70 12.83
CA TYR A 12 9.11 -4.43 12.50
C TYR A 12 9.34 -5.55 11.46
N TRP A 13 10.11 -5.33 10.39
CA TRP A 13 10.43 -6.40 9.43
C TRP A 13 11.21 -7.55 10.03
N LYS A 14 12.12 -7.28 10.98
CA LYS A 14 12.89 -8.31 11.68
C LYS A 14 12.01 -9.19 12.57
N PHE A 15 11.01 -8.61 13.23
CA PHE A 15 10.11 -9.33 14.14
C PHE A 15 8.87 -9.92 13.44
N LYS A 16 8.54 -9.47 12.23
CA LYS A 16 7.35 -9.93 11.53
C LYS A 16 7.52 -11.41 11.09
N PRO A 17 6.59 -12.30 11.47
CA PRO A 17 6.65 -13.70 11.06
C PRO A 17 6.50 -13.85 9.54
N LYS A 18 7.38 -14.66 8.93
CA LYS A 18 7.44 -14.90 7.48
C LYS A 18 6.22 -15.68 6.96
N ASN A 19 5.55 -16.44 7.82
CA ASN A 19 4.47 -17.37 7.43
C ASN A 19 3.08 -16.71 7.39
N LYS A 20 2.96 -15.39 7.60
CA LYS A 20 1.66 -14.70 7.56
C LYS A 20 1.33 -14.26 6.13
N PRO A 21 0.15 -14.63 5.58
CA PRO A 21 -0.24 -14.21 4.23
C PRO A 21 -0.37 -12.69 4.16
N ALA A 22 0.01 -12.12 3.01
CA ALA A 22 -0.13 -10.69 2.77
C ALA A 22 -1.61 -10.31 2.69
N ARG A 23 -2.05 -9.36 3.54
CA ARG A 23 -3.44 -8.86 3.56
C ARG A 23 -3.63 -7.53 2.84
N CYS A 24 -2.54 -6.86 2.47
CA CYS A 24 -2.59 -5.56 1.79
C CYS A 24 -3.33 -5.68 0.45
N ILE A 25 -4.13 -4.67 0.13
CA ILE A 25 -4.86 -4.56 -1.16
C ILE A 25 -4.00 -3.92 -2.25
N PHE A 26 -2.94 -3.23 -1.85
CA PHE A 26 -1.94 -2.63 -2.74
C PHE A 26 -0.77 -3.58 -3.01
N ARG A 27 -0.12 -3.39 -4.16
CA ARG A 27 1.07 -4.12 -4.64
C ARG A 27 2.23 -4.12 -3.65
N LYS A 28 2.53 -2.94 -3.09
CA LYS A 28 3.49 -2.78 -1.98
C LYS A 28 2.74 -2.68 -0.66
N SER A 29 3.18 -3.46 0.33
CA SER A 29 2.68 -3.36 1.70
C SER A 29 2.86 -1.95 2.29
N CYS A 30 1.97 -1.55 3.21
CA CYS A 30 2.00 -0.22 3.82
C CYS A 30 3.37 0.13 4.42
N SER A 31 4.01 -0.79 5.14
CA SER A 31 5.34 -0.54 5.73
C SER A 31 6.43 -0.30 4.69
N HIS A 32 6.41 -1.04 3.57
CA HIS A 32 7.40 -0.86 2.49
C HIS A 32 7.18 0.46 1.74
N TYR A 33 5.92 0.78 1.42
CA TYR A 33 5.58 2.02 0.75
C TYR A 33 5.95 3.26 1.60
N VAL A 34 5.59 3.25 2.89
CA VAL A 34 5.92 4.35 3.82
C VAL A 34 7.42 4.48 4.00
N TYR A 35 8.16 3.38 4.09
CA TYR A 35 9.62 3.38 4.18
C TYR A 35 10.25 4.03 2.94
N GLU A 36 9.84 3.63 1.74
CA GLU A 36 10.35 4.19 0.48
C GLU A 36 10.03 5.69 0.36
N GLU A 37 8.79 6.11 0.62
CA GLU A 37 8.39 7.51 0.58
C GLU A 37 9.16 8.35 1.63
N THR A 38 9.33 7.81 2.84
CA THR A 38 10.11 8.45 3.90
C THR A 38 11.58 8.59 3.51
N LYS A 39 12.17 7.53 2.93
CA LYS A 39 13.57 7.51 2.51
C LYS A 39 13.82 8.55 1.41
N ARG A 40 12.95 8.57 0.39
CA ARG A 40 13.06 9.42 -0.81
C ARG A 40 12.69 10.88 -0.57
N LYS A 41 11.56 11.14 0.09
CA LYS A 41 10.95 12.47 0.18
C LYS A 41 10.92 13.04 1.61
N GLY A 42 11.42 12.29 2.60
CA GLY A 42 11.48 12.74 3.98
C GLY A 42 10.25 12.38 4.83
N LEU A 43 10.29 12.76 6.10
CA LEU A 43 9.34 12.30 7.13
C LEU A 43 7.89 12.71 6.84
N LEU A 44 7.66 13.95 6.38
CA LEU A 44 6.33 14.46 6.07
C LEU A 44 5.64 13.66 4.96
N ALA A 45 6.37 13.34 3.89
CA ALA A 45 5.86 12.49 2.82
C ALA A 45 5.54 11.07 3.33
N GLY A 46 6.40 10.54 4.20
CA GLY A 46 6.15 9.30 4.92
C GLY A 46 4.85 9.30 5.73
N ALA A 47 4.62 10.35 6.53
CA ALA A 47 3.42 10.51 7.33
C ALA A 47 2.16 10.65 6.46
N LYS A 48 2.23 11.42 5.37
CA LYS A 48 1.15 11.54 4.38
C LYS A 48 0.84 10.19 3.73
N ALA A 49 1.86 9.44 3.33
CA ALA A 49 1.73 8.10 2.77
C ALA A 49 1.08 7.13 3.77
N LEU A 50 1.48 7.17 5.04
CA LEU A 50 0.90 6.33 6.09
C LEU A 50 -0.56 6.67 6.32
N LYS A 51 -0.90 7.96 6.44
CA LYS A 51 -2.28 8.44 6.61
C LYS A 51 -3.18 7.99 5.46
N TYR A 52 -2.69 8.14 4.22
CA TYR A 52 -3.40 7.66 3.03
C TYR A 52 -3.64 6.15 3.11
N ARG A 53 -2.59 5.35 3.35
CA ARG A 53 -2.70 3.89 3.41
C ARG A 53 -3.62 3.43 4.53
N PHE A 54 -3.61 4.10 5.69
CA PHE A 54 -4.49 3.77 6.80
C PHE A 54 -5.98 3.99 6.46
N LYS A 55 -6.29 5.05 5.70
CA LYS A 55 -7.66 5.35 5.28
C LYS A 55 -8.17 4.46 4.14
N ASN A 56 -7.28 4.07 3.23
CA ASN A 56 -7.66 3.40 1.98
C ASN A 56 -7.42 1.89 1.98
N CYS A 57 -6.58 1.35 2.86
CA CYS A 57 -6.38 -0.10 3.00
C CYS A 57 -7.49 -0.73 3.88
N THR A 58 -8.75 -0.52 3.50
CA THR A 58 -9.95 -1.01 4.19
C THR A 58 -10.81 -1.86 3.24
N TYR A 59 -11.71 -2.66 3.81
CA TYR A 59 -12.78 -3.32 3.05
C TYR A 59 -13.73 -2.29 2.42
N GLY A 60 -14.47 -2.73 1.38
CA GLY A 60 -15.37 -1.88 0.60
C GLY A 60 -14.72 -1.29 -0.66
N TYR A 61 -13.67 -1.93 -1.18
CA TYR A 61 -13.17 -1.69 -2.52
C TYR A 61 -13.84 -2.63 -3.51
N GLU A 62 -13.93 -2.22 -4.78
CA GLU A 62 -14.48 -3.01 -5.87
C GLU A 62 -13.42 -3.24 -6.94
N LEU A 63 -13.38 -4.44 -7.51
CA LEU A 63 -12.52 -4.79 -8.63
C LEU A 63 -13.36 -4.91 -9.89
N TYR A 64 -12.93 -4.27 -10.96
CA TYR A 64 -13.63 -4.32 -12.23
C TYR A 64 -12.65 -4.34 -13.40
N LEU A 65 -13.12 -4.87 -14.53
CA LEU A 65 -12.40 -4.80 -15.79
C LEU A 65 -12.78 -3.50 -16.49
N ASN A 66 -11.81 -2.63 -16.73
CA ASN A 66 -12.08 -1.41 -17.47
C ASN A 66 -12.48 -1.77 -18.92
N PRO A 67 -13.65 -1.32 -19.41
CA PRO A 67 -14.16 -1.73 -20.72
C PRO A 67 -13.32 -1.19 -21.89
N ILE A 68 -12.62 -0.07 -21.68
CA ILE A 68 -11.78 0.62 -22.68
C ILE A 68 -10.35 0.06 -22.64
N SER A 69 -9.69 0.11 -21.48
CA SER A 69 -8.28 -0.29 -21.38
C SER A 69 -8.07 -1.80 -21.27
N LYS A 70 -9.12 -2.56 -20.97
CA LYS A 70 -9.09 -4.01 -20.68
C LYS A 70 -8.16 -4.39 -19.52
N LYS A 71 -7.78 -3.44 -18.67
CA LYS A 71 -7.00 -3.68 -17.45
C LYS A 71 -7.91 -3.86 -16.24
N LYS A 72 -7.45 -4.61 -15.24
CA LYS A 72 -8.13 -4.71 -13.94
C LYS A 72 -7.85 -3.44 -13.14
N GLN A 73 -8.92 -2.77 -12.72
CA GLN A 73 -8.86 -1.58 -11.87
C GLN A 73 -9.56 -1.84 -10.54
N MET A 74 -9.20 -1.06 -9.52
CA MET A 74 -9.82 -1.13 -8.20
C MET A 74 -10.38 0.22 -7.82
N LEU A 75 -11.69 0.29 -7.60
CA LEU A 75 -12.34 1.45 -7.01
C LEU A 75 -12.24 1.35 -5.48
N LEU A 76 -11.57 2.32 -4.87
CA LEU A 76 -11.46 2.44 -3.43
C LEU A 76 -12.73 3.09 -2.85
N LYS A 77 -12.97 2.87 -1.55
CA LYS A 77 -14.11 3.46 -0.82
C LYS A 77 -14.16 4.99 -0.88
N ASN A 78 -13.01 5.65 -1.05
CA ASN A 78 -12.92 7.11 -1.20
C ASN A 78 -13.21 7.60 -2.63
N GLY A 79 -13.56 6.70 -3.56
CA GLY A 79 -13.83 7.00 -4.98
C GLY A 79 -12.58 7.03 -5.87
N GLU A 80 -11.40 6.76 -5.32
CA GLU A 80 -10.15 6.75 -6.09
C GLU A 80 -9.98 5.42 -6.84
N VAL A 81 -9.50 5.49 -8.07
CA VAL A 81 -9.24 4.31 -8.91
C VAL A 81 -7.75 3.98 -8.87
N LEU A 82 -7.43 2.75 -8.46
CA LEU A 82 -6.07 2.20 -8.57
C LEU A 82 -5.92 1.43 -9.88
N GLU A 83 -4.76 1.62 -10.50
CA GLU A 83 -4.37 0.85 -11.68
C GLU A 83 -3.88 -0.56 -11.30
N GLU A 84 -3.87 -1.47 -12.27
CA GLU A 84 -3.54 -2.89 -12.07
C GLU A 84 -2.17 -3.09 -11.38
N GLU A 85 -1.20 -2.27 -11.74
CA GLU A 85 0.17 -2.32 -11.22
C GLU A 85 0.24 -1.91 -9.74
N GLU A 86 -0.74 -1.15 -9.26
CA GLU A 86 -0.87 -0.70 -7.87
C GLU A 86 -1.64 -1.68 -7.00
N ILE A 87 -2.43 -2.57 -7.59
CA ILE A 87 -3.23 -3.60 -6.90
C ILE A 87 -2.35 -4.78 -6.50
N ALA A 88 -2.62 -5.36 -5.33
CA ALA A 88 -1.96 -6.59 -4.90
C ALA A 88 -2.21 -7.72 -5.90
N LYS A 89 -1.14 -8.37 -6.38
CA LYS A 89 -1.24 -9.53 -7.29
C LYS A 89 -2.26 -10.57 -6.83
N ARG A 90 -2.40 -10.72 -5.50
CA ARG A 90 -3.29 -11.68 -4.87
C ARG A 90 -4.79 -11.49 -5.13
N LEU A 91 -5.15 -10.33 -5.68
CA LEU A 91 -6.52 -9.91 -5.94
C LEU A 91 -6.81 -9.87 -7.45
N LEU A 92 -5.81 -10.17 -8.29
CA LEU A 92 -5.91 -10.07 -9.75
C LEU A 92 -6.11 -11.43 -10.41
N TYR A 93 -6.34 -12.49 -9.66
CA TYR A 93 -6.61 -13.83 -10.17
C TYR A 93 -7.97 -14.33 -9.71
#